data_AF-A0A3S3CX29-F1
#
_entry.id   AF-A0A3S3CX29-F1
#
_cell.length_a   1.000
_cell.length_b   1.000
_cell.length_c   1.000
_cell.angle_alpha   90.00
_cell.angle_beta   90.00
_cell.angle_gamma   90.00
#
_symmetry.space_group_name_H-M   'P 1'
#
loop_
_entity.id
_entity.type
_entity.pdbx_description
1 polymer ?
#
loop_
_entity_poly.entity_id
_entity_poly.type
_entity_poly.pdbx_seq_one_letter_code
_entity_poly.pdbx_strand_id
1 'polypeptide(L)'
;ALDVALALPLGVPKFVVSTIAYSHLLPPERIATDLMMILWAGGLYGLNSACKAVLSQACGAVVGAARAVVKPDESRPRIGMSSLGKSCLQYMVTLKPELEKRGYEVIVFHTTGMGGRALEAIAAQKGFVAVLDFSLQELANQLTGSVVNSGADRLENAGRQGIPQIVAPGAIDMVDFPTWQAVPSRFAERPYH
;
A
#
# COMPACT_ATOMS: atom_id res chain seq x y z
N ALA A 1 0.26 4.82 18.39
CA ALA A 1 -0.94 4.82 17.53
C ALA A 1 -0.69 4.06 16.23
N LEU A 2 0.26 4.50 15.40
CA LEU A 2 0.60 3.83 14.15
C LEU A 2 1.04 2.36 14.33
N ASP A 3 1.91 2.09 15.30
CA ASP A 3 2.38 0.71 15.55
C ASP A 3 1.25 -0.21 16.03
N VAL A 4 0.28 0.34 16.76
CA VAL A 4 -0.94 -0.39 17.16
C VAL A 4 -1.80 -0.68 15.93
N ALA A 5 -1.98 0.30 15.04
CA ALA A 5 -2.71 0.10 13.79
C ALA A 5 -2.06 -0.97 12.91
N LEU A 6 -0.73 -1.00 12.82
CA LEU A 6 0.02 -2.03 12.09
C LEU A 6 -0.15 -3.45 12.66
N ALA A 7 -0.27 -3.57 13.98
CA ALA A 7 -0.46 -4.86 14.64
C ALA A 7 -1.87 -5.42 14.46
N LEU A 8 -2.85 -4.60 14.05
CA LEU A 8 -4.24 -5.01 13.89
C LEU A 8 -4.46 -5.63 12.49
N PRO A 9 -5.23 -6.74 12.37
CA PRO A 9 -5.50 -7.38 11.09
C PRO A 9 -6.17 -6.47 10.06
N LEU A 10 -5.95 -6.73 8.77
CA LEU A 10 -6.65 -6.08 7.67
C LEU A 10 -8.18 -6.20 7.85
N GLY A 11 -8.89 -5.11 7.60
CA GLY A 11 -10.34 -5.04 7.73
C GLY A 11 -10.81 -4.61 9.12
N VAL A 12 -9.98 -4.67 10.17
CA VAL A 12 -10.31 -4.01 11.45
C VAL A 12 -10.30 -2.49 11.22
N PRO A 13 -11.37 -1.75 11.58
CA PRO A 13 -11.39 -0.29 11.46
C PRO A 13 -10.28 0.36 12.30
N LYS A 14 -9.34 1.02 11.61
CA LYS A 14 -8.22 1.76 12.22
C LYS A 14 -8.37 3.23 11.86
N PHE A 15 -8.40 4.11 12.85
CA PHE A 15 -8.56 5.55 12.62
C PHE A 15 -7.65 6.37 13.53
N VAL A 16 -6.88 7.29 12.93
CA VAL A 16 -5.99 8.19 13.67
C VAL A 16 -6.31 9.65 13.37
N VAL A 17 -6.67 10.39 14.41
CA VAL A 17 -6.73 11.86 14.38
C VAL A 17 -5.33 12.39 14.72
N SER A 18 -4.72 13.16 13.83
CA SER A 18 -3.34 13.66 14.03
C SER A 18 -3.13 15.05 13.47
N THR A 19 -2.29 15.84 14.13
CA THR A 19 -1.81 17.15 13.64
C THR A 19 -0.83 17.03 12.46
N ILE A 20 -0.33 15.82 12.20
CA ILE A 20 0.60 15.52 11.11
C ILE A 20 0.05 14.43 10.17
N ALA A 21 -1.28 14.23 10.14
CA ALA A 21 -1.89 13.30 9.20
C ALA A 21 -1.44 13.63 7.76
N TYR A 22 -1.05 12.61 6.99
CA TYR A 22 -0.57 12.74 5.60
C TYR A 22 0.74 13.53 5.41
N SER A 23 1.43 13.88 6.49
CA SER A 23 2.69 14.62 6.43
C SER A 23 3.87 13.72 6.03
N HIS A 24 4.88 14.30 5.39
CA HIS A 24 6.18 13.68 5.17
C HIS A 24 6.94 13.31 6.47
N LEU A 25 6.46 13.80 7.62
CA LEU A 25 6.96 13.38 8.94
C LEU A 25 6.55 11.95 9.31
N LEU A 26 5.58 11.38 8.61
CA LEU A 26 5.14 10.01 8.81
C LEU A 26 5.91 9.08 7.88
N PRO A 27 6.77 8.20 8.42
CA PRO A 27 7.47 7.24 7.58
C PRO A 27 6.45 6.24 6.98
N PRO A 28 6.49 5.96 5.66
CA PRO A 28 5.53 5.09 4.98
C PRO A 28 5.41 3.69 5.59
N GLU A 29 6.52 3.14 6.10
CA GLU A 29 6.56 1.83 6.77
C GLU A 29 5.73 1.75 8.06
N ARG A 30 5.38 2.90 8.66
CA ARG A 30 4.53 2.95 9.86
C ARG A 30 3.04 3.04 9.53
N ILE A 31 2.66 3.17 8.27
CA ILE A 31 1.28 3.33 7.85
C ILE A 31 0.70 1.97 7.50
N ALA A 32 -0.29 1.51 8.29
CA ALA A 32 -1.03 0.30 7.98
C ALA A 32 -1.83 0.48 6.69
N THR A 33 -1.94 -0.60 5.89
CA THR A 33 -2.53 -0.60 4.55
C THR A 33 -3.96 -0.03 4.49
N ASP A 34 -4.75 -0.25 5.54
CA ASP A 34 -6.15 0.17 5.66
C ASP A 34 -6.34 1.22 6.78
N LEU A 35 -5.29 1.97 7.13
CA LEU A 35 -5.39 3.05 8.11
C LEU A 35 -6.15 4.25 7.54
N MET A 36 -7.22 4.66 8.23
CA MET A 36 -7.86 5.95 8.02
C MET A 36 -7.19 7.02 8.88
N MET A 37 -7.01 8.22 8.34
CA MET A 37 -6.51 9.35 9.10
C MET A 37 -7.35 10.61 8.86
N ILE A 38 -7.30 11.56 9.78
CA ILE A 38 -7.81 12.90 9.56
C ILE A 38 -6.87 13.93 10.16
N LEU A 39 -6.67 15.04 9.43
CA LEU A 39 -5.86 16.15 9.92
C LEU A 39 -6.61 16.92 10.99
N TRP A 40 -6.00 17.06 12.16
CA TRP A 40 -6.55 17.84 13.27
C TRP A 40 -6.02 19.27 13.27
N ALA A 41 -6.42 20.05 12.28
CA ALA A 41 -6.05 21.45 12.16
C ALA A 41 -6.64 22.27 13.33
N GLY A 42 -5.79 22.76 14.24
CA GLY A 42 -6.20 23.59 15.38
C GLY A 42 -6.47 22.85 16.69
N GLY A 43 -6.07 21.58 16.80
CA GLY A 43 -6.21 20.72 17.99
C GLY A 43 -5.22 20.92 19.13
N LEU A 44 -4.32 21.89 19.02
CA LEU A 44 -3.15 21.98 19.89
C LEU A 44 -3.49 22.38 21.33
N TYR A 45 -4.55 23.17 21.53
CA TYR A 45 -4.91 23.69 22.85
C TYR A 45 -6.41 23.93 22.99
N GLY A 46 -7.04 23.17 23.88
CA GLY A 46 -8.46 23.29 24.21
C GLY A 46 -9.40 22.77 23.13
N LEU A 47 -10.69 22.70 23.49
CA LEU A 47 -11.75 22.22 22.60
C LEU A 47 -12.48 23.41 21.96
N ASN A 48 -11.96 23.89 20.82
CA ASN A 48 -12.62 24.93 20.02
C ASN A 48 -13.64 24.34 19.02
N SER A 49 -14.37 25.21 18.32
CA SER A 49 -15.39 24.81 17.34
C SER A 49 -14.82 23.96 16.20
N ALA A 50 -13.64 24.31 15.69
CA ALA A 50 -12.95 23.53 14.67
C ALA A 50 -12.57 22.12 15.17
N CYS A 51 -12.07 22.01 16.41
CA CYS A 51 -11.78 20.72 17.04
C CYS A 51 -13.03 19.86 17.16
N LYS A 52 -14.14 20.44 17.62
CA LYS A 52 -15.42 19.72 17.73
C LYS A 52 -15.88 19.21 16.36
N ALA A 53 -15.75 20.02 15.31
CA ALA A 53 -16.14 19.63 13.96
C ALA A 53 -15.28 18.47 13.42
N VAL A 54 -13.96 18.49 13.62
CA VAL A 54 -13.05 17.41 13.19
C VAL A 54 -13.29 16.14 14.00
N LEU A 55 -13.39 16.24 15.33
CA LEU A 55 -13.63 15.09 16.21
C LEU A 55 -15.01 14.46 15.95
N SER A 56 -16.03 15.26 15.68
CA SER A 56 -17.37 14.75 15.32
C SER A 56 -17.31 13.90 14.04
N GLN A 57 -16.61 14.38 13.01
CA GLN A 57 -16.41 13.62 11.77
C GLN A 57 -15.61 12.33 12.03
N ALA A 58 -14.53 12.41 12.81
CA ALA A 58 -13.73 11.25 13.17
C ALA A 58 -14.57 10.19 13.89
N CYS A 59 -15.33 10.57 14.92
CA CYS A 59 -16.22 9.67 15.64
C CYS A 59 -17.28 9.04 14.72
N GLY A 60 -17.89 9.84 13.84
CA GLY A 60 -18.85 9.34 12.85
C GLY A 60 -18.22 8.30 11.90
N ALA A 61 -17.01 8.57 11.40
CA ALA A 61 -16.27 7.65 10.54
C ALA A 61 -15.95 6.32 11.26
N VAL A 62 -15.47 6.38 12.51
CA VAL A 62 -15.16 5.16 13.28
C VAL A 62 -16.42 4.36 13.58
N VAL A 63 -17.50 5.00 14.03
CA VAL A 63 -18.77 4.30 14.33
C VAL A 63 -19.37 3.70 13.06
N GLY A 64 -19.35 4.44 11.95
CA GLY A 64 -19.80 3.95 10.65
C GLY A 64 -19.00 2.74 10.19
N ALA A 65 -17.67 2.83 10.20
CA ALA A 65 -16.79 1.73 9.83
C ALA A 65 -16.99 0.50 10.74
N ALA A 66 -17.10 0.70 12.06
CA ALA A 66 -17.32 -0.39 13.01
C ALA A 66 -18.66 -1.10 12.81
N ARG A 67 -19.71 -0.38 12.37
CA ARG A 67 -21.04 -0.96 12.13
C ARG A 67 -21.18 -1.60 10.75
N ALA A 68 -20.46 -1.09 9.75
CA ALA A 68 -20.62 -1.48 8.35
C ALA A 68 -19.48 -2.33 7.78
N VAL A 69 -18.44 -2.61 8.57
CA VAL A 69 -17.27 -3.37 8.12
C VAL A 69 -17.67 -4.71 7.50
N VAL A 70 -17.14 -4.98 6.31
CA VAL A 70 -17.16 -6.29 5.68
C VAL A 70 -15.81 -6.93 5.95
N LYS A 71 -15.81 -8.08 6.63
CA LYS A 71 -14.57 -8.82 6.87
C LYS A 71 -14.07 -9.40 5.55
N PRO A 72 -12.75 -9.48 5.34
CA PRO A 72 -12.19 -10.24 4.22
C PRO A 72 -12.76 -11.67 4.21
N ASP A 73 -13.19 -12.12 3.04
CA ASP A 73 -13.61 -13.51 2.85
C ASP A 73 -12.36 -14.39 2.72
N GLU A 74 -12.19 -15.32 3.65
CA GLU A 74 -11.04 -16.22 3.69
C GLU A 74 -11.35 -17.61 3.12
N SER A 75 -12.52 -17.80 2.50
CA SER A 75 -12.95 -19.08 1.95
C SER A 75 -12.15 -19.50 0.71
N ARG A 76 -11.52 -18.54 0.01
CA ARG A 76 -10.77 -18.79 -1.23
C ARG A 76 -9.27 -18.62 -1.00
N PRO A 77 -8.43 -19.49 -1.59
CA PRO A 77 -6.99 -19.31 -1.56
C PRO A 77 -6.59 -18.03 -2.31
N ARG A 78 -5.82 -17.15 -1.66
CA ARG A 78 -5.48 -15.82 -2.17
C ARG A 78 -4.16 -15.81 -2.94
N ILE A 79 -4.14 -15.20 -4.12
CA ILE A 79 -2.95 -14.91 -4.92
C ILE A 79 -2.71 -13.40 -4.88
N GLY A 80 -1.52 -13.00 -4.42
CA GLY A 80 -1.06 -11.62 -4.54
C GLY A 80 -0.45 -11.39 -5.92
N MET A 81 -0.83 -10.33 -6.62
CA MET A 81 -0.28 -9.97 -7.92
C MET A 81 0.14 -8.50 -7.96
N SER A 82 1.39 -8.20 -8.29
CA SER A 82 1.84 -6.81 -8.45
C SER A 82 1.55 -6.31 -9.87
N SER A 83 1.26 -5.01 -10.06
CA SER A 83 1.04 -4.39 -11.36
C SER A 83 1.12 -2.85 -11.31
N LEU A 84 1.31 -2.21 -12.46
CA LEU A 84 1.25 -0.76 -12.66
C LEU A 84 -0.01 -0.31 -13.43
N GLY A 85 -1.04 -1.16 -13.44
CA GLY A 85 -2.30 -0.87 -14.14
C GLY A 85 -2.23 -1.16 -15.64
N LYS A 86 -3.42 -1.32 -16.25
CA LYS A 86 -3.58 -1.87 -17.62
C LYS A 86 -3.03 -0.98 -18.73
N SER A 87 -2.76 0.28 -18.42
CA SER A 87 -2.09 1.22 -19.32
C SER A 87 -0.61 0.92 -19.49
N CYS A 88 0.02 0.30 -18.49
CA CYS A 88 1.43 -0.06 -18.50
C CYS A 88 1.62 -1.59 -18.65
N LEU A 89 0.96 -2.38 -17.82
CA LEU A 89 1.11 -3.83 -17.75
C LEU A 89 -0.25 -4.51 -17.94
N GLN A 90 -0.42 -5.38 -18.93
CA GLN A 90 -1.75 -5.91 -19.30
C GLN A 90 -2.06 -7.32 -18.78
N TYR A 91 -1.06 -8.06 -18.27
CA TYR A 91 -1.20 -9.48 -17.91
C TYR A 91 -2.33 -9.75 -16.91
N MET A 92 -2.63 -8.82 -16.00
CA MET A 92 -3.68 -9.04 -14.98
C MET A 92 -5.07 -9.16 -15.60
N VAL A 93 -5.30 -8.53 -16.76
CA VAL A 93 -6.58 -8.62 -17.48
C VAL A 93 -6.84 -10.04 -17.96
N THR A 94 -5.77 -10.76 -18.35
CA THR A 94 -5.85 -12.16 -18.79
C THR A 94 -5.79 -13.13 -17.61
N LEU A 95 -4.89 -12.90 -16.65
CA LEU A 95 -4.61 -13.86 -15.58
C LEU A 95 -5.68 -13.87 -14.49
N LYS A 96 -6.20 -12.71 -14.07
CA LYS A 96 -7.16 -12.64 -12.95
C LYS A 96 -8.43 -13.47 -13.23
N PRO A 97 -9.12 -13.34 -14.37
CA PRO A 97 -10.31 -14.14 -14.63
C PRO A 97 -10.04 -15.64 -14.69
N GLU A 98 -8.91 -16.06 -15.27
CA GLU A 98 -8.56 -17.48 -15.39
C GLU A 98 -8.16 -18.12 -14.07
N LEU A 99 -7.51 -17.36 -13.17
CA LEU A 99 -7.23 -17.80 -11.81
C LEU A 99 -8.51 -17.84 -10.96
N GLU A 100 -9.40 -16.88 -11.13
CA GLU A 100 -10.68 -16.86 -10.41
C GLU A 100 -11.61 -17.99 -10.80
N LYS A 101 -11.67 -18.36 -12.10
CA LYS A 101 -12.38 -19.56 -12.58
C LYS A 101 -11.87 -20.85 -11.93
N ARG A 102 -10.60 -20.88 -11.50
CA ARG A 102 -9.98 -22.00 -10.79
C ARG A 102 -10.19 -21.96 -9.27
N GLY A 103 -10.95 -20.99 -8.76
CA GLY A 103 -11.30 -20.87 -7.34
C GLY A 103 -10.41 -19.94 -6.52
N TYR A 104 -9.34 -19.39 -7.09
CA TYR A 104 -8.46 -18.46 -6.37
C TYR A 104 -9.06 -17.06 -6.27
N GLU A 105 -8.82 -16.35 -5.18
CA GLU A 105 -9.04 -14.90 -5.12
C GLU A 105 -7.74 -14.19 -5.53
N VAL A 106 -7.81 -13.29 -6.52
CA VAL A 106 -6.62 -12.54 -6.96
C VAL A 106 -6.69 -11.10 -6.48
N ILE A 107 -5.74 -10.71 -5.63
CA ILE A 107 -5.59 -9.36 -5.10
C ILE A 107 -4.47 -8.66 -5.89
N VAL A 108 -4.81 -7.61 -6.62
CA VAL A 108 -3.87 -6.87 -7.45
C VAL A 108 -3.38 -5.62 -6.69
N PHE A 109 -2.07 -5.48 -6.55
CA PHE A 109 -1.42 -4.39 -5.83
C PHE A 109 -0.75 -3.44 -6.81
N HIS A 110 -1.05 -2.15 -6.69
CA HIS A 110 -0.46 -1.10 -7.52
C HIS A 110 0.94 -0.73 -7.04
N THR A 111 1.97 -0.95 -7.85
CA THR A 111 3.38 -0.80 -7.43
C THR A 111 3.85 0.64 -7.46
N THR A 112 3.28 1.48 -6.60
CA THR A 112 3.62 2.90 -6.42
C THR A 112 4.15 3.18 -5.00
N GLY A 113 4.91 2.25 -4.45
CA GLY A 113 5.48 2.25 -3.11
C GLY A 113 4.59 1.52 -2.10
N MET A 114 3.43 2.10 -1.79
CA MET A 114 2.53 1.55 -0.77
C MET A 114 1.87 0.23 -1.17
N GLY A 115 1.60 0.00 -2.45
CA GLY A 115 1.00 -1.26 -2.89
C GLY A 115 1.96 -2.43 -2.79
N GLY A 116 3.23 -2.27 -3.19
CA GLY A 116 4.24 -3.30 -2.94
C GLY A 116 4.47 -3.55 -1.45
N ARG A 117 4.43 -2.49 -0.62
CA ARG A 117 4.54 -2.64 0.84
C ARG A 117 3.38 -3.46 1.40
N ALA A 118 2.17 -3.22 0.93
CA ALA A 118 0.98 -4.00 1.32
C ALA A 118 1.10 -5.46 0.89
N LEU A 119 1.61 -5.73 -0.31
CA LEU A 119 1.89 -7.09 -0.80
C LEU A 119 2.91 -7.80 0.12
N GLU A 120 4.03 -7.15 0.45
CA GLU A 120 5.03 -7.72 1.37
C GLU A 120 4.48 -7.95 2.78
N ALA A 121 3.68 -7.01 3.31
CA ALA A 121 3.11 -7.11 4.65
C ALA A 121 2.13 -8.29 4.77
N ILE A 122 1.29 -8.52 3.76
CA ILE A 122 0.35 -9.65 3.74
C ILE A 122 1.11 -10.96 3.51
N ALA A 123 2.15 -10.97 2.66
CA ALA A 123 2.99 -12.13 2.44
C ALA A 123 3.70 -12.56 3.73
N ALA A 124 4.25 -11.61 4.51
CA ALA A 124 4.90 -11.86 5.80
C ALA A 124 3.98 -12.55 6.82
N GLN A 125 2.67 -12.38 6.70
CA GLN A 125 1.65 -12.99 7.56
C GLN A 125 1.05 -14.28 6.96
N LYS A 126 1.68 -14.86 5.93
CA LYS A 126 1.17 -16.04 5.20
C LYS A 126 -0.22 -15.84 4.58
N GLY A 127 -0.55 -14.60 4.20
CA GLY A 127 -1.86 -14.25 3.65
C GLY A 127 -2.10 -14.70 2.19
N PHE A 128 -1.11 -15.33 1.54
CA PHE A 128 -1.20 -15.79 0.15
C PHE A 128 -0.79 -17.25 0.01
N VAL A 129 -1.39 -17.94 -0.96
CA VAL A 129 -0.95 -19.27 -1.42
C VAL A 129 0.08 -19.19 -2.54
N ALA A 130 0.16 -18.05 -3.23
CA ALA A 130 1.17 -17.76 -4.25
C ALA A 130 1.29 -16.24 -4.45
N VAL A 131 2.45 -15.79 -4.91
CA VAL A 131 2.71 -14.40 -5.29
C VAL A 131 3.18 -14.34 -6.75
N LEU A 132 2.50 -13.53 -7.55
CA LEU A 132 2.83 -13.23 -8.94
C LEU A 132 3.39 -11.81 -9.01
N ASP A 133 4.71 -11.71 -8.85
CA ASP A 133 5.40 -10.45 -8.71
C ASP A 133 6.00 -9.96 -10.04
N PHE A 134 5.14 -9.40 -10.88
CA PHE A 134 5.48 -9.06 -12.26
C PHE A 134 5.80 -7.59 -12.49
N SER A 135 5.67 -6.74 -11.47
CA SER A 135 5.99 -5.31 -11.52
C SER A 135 7.08 -4.97 -10.49
N LEU A 136 8.30 -4.70 -10.98
CA LEU A 136 9.50 -4.47 -10.16
C LEU A 136 9.96 -3.00 -10.16
N GLN A 137 9.11 -2.09 -10.62
CA GLN A 137 9.38 -0.65 -10.61
C GLN A 137 9.80 -0.14 -9.22
N GLU A 138 9.15 -0.61 -8.15
CA GLU A 138 9.48 -0.19 -6.77
C GLU A 138 10.88 -0.62 -6.34
N LEU A 139 11.40 -1.74 -6.87
CA LEU A 139 12.77 -2.18 -6.65
C LEU A 139 13.75 -1.27 -7.38
N ALA A 140 13.50 -0.96 -8.65
CA ALA A 140 14.32 -0.02 -9.42
C ALA A 140 14.36 1.37 -8.75
N ASN A 141 13.22 1.85 -8.28
CA ASN A 141 13.10 3.08 -7.51
C ASN A 141 13.88 3.02 -6.19
N GLN A 142 13.81 1.92 -5.45
CA GLN A 142 14.57 1.75 -4.21
C GLN A 142 16.08 1.80 -4.46
N LEU A 143 16.57 1.06 -5.46
CA LEU A 143 18.00 1.02 -5.82
C LEU A 143 18.52 2.37 -6.30
N THR A 144 17.63 3.20 -6.84
CA THR A 144 17.95 4.56 -7.22
C THR A 144 17.70 5.55 -6.09
N GLY A 145 17.08 5.20 -4.98
CA GLY A 145 16.79 6.14 -3.88
C GLY A 145 15.61 7.07 -4.16
N SER A 146 14.69 6.66 -5.02
CA SER A 146 13.38 7.29 -5.14
C SER A 146 12.50 6.98 -3.92
N VAL A 147 11.60 7.91 -3.60
CA VAL A 147 10.57 7.74 -2.57
C VAL A 147 9.47 6.74 -2.95
N VAL A 148 9.35 6.38 -4.23
CA VAL A 148 8.36 5.40 -4.73
C VAL A 148 8.91 3.98 -4.56
N ASN A 149 9.08 3.56 -3.31
CA ASN A 149 9.61 2.24 -2.95
C ASN A 149 8.75 1.54 -1.89
N SER A 150 8.90 0.23 -1.76
CA SER A 150 8.12 -0.60 -0.83
C SER A 150 8.83 -0.93 0.47
N GLY A 151 10.04 -0.40 0.68
CA GLY A 151 10.85 -0.69 1.86
C GLY A 151 11.86 -1.82 1.67
N ALA A 152 12.66 -2.04 2.72
CA ALA A 152 13.86 -2.87 2.67
C ALA A 152 13.63 -4.35 2.39
N ASP A 153 12.40 -4.86 2.56
CA ASP A 153 12.02 -6.26 2.41
C ASP A 153 11.31 -6.57 1.08
N ARG A 154 11.31 -5.63 0.12
CA ARG A 154 10.76 -5.84 -1.22
C ARG A 154 11.33 -7.11 -1.86
N LEU A 155 10.44 -7.98 -2.34
CA LEU A 155 10.65 -9.32 -2.91
C LEU A 155 11.00 -10.44 -1.92
N GLU A 156 11.13 -10.17 -0.62
CA GLU A 156 11.71 -11.14 0.30
C GLU A 156 10.67 -11.94 1.11
N ASN A 157 9.51 -11.36 1.44
CA ASN A 157 8.65 -11.97 2.45
C ASN A 157 7.90 -13.20 1.94
N ALA A 158 7.57 -13.28 0.65
CA ALA A 158 7.00 -14.48 0.06
C ALA A 158 7.95 -15.69 0.19
N GLY A 159 9.21 -15.51 -0.24
CA GLY A 159 10.25 -16.54 -0.11
C GLY A 159 10.53 -16.93 1.33
N ARG A 160 10.65 -15.96 2.25
CA ARG A 160 10.85 -16.21 3.69
C ARG A 160 9.74 -17.06 4.31
N GLN A 161 8.51 -16.93 3.83
CA GLN A 161 7.35 -17.70 4.30
C GLN A 161 7.12 -19.01 3.55
N GLY A 162 7.96 -19.34 2.55
CA GLY A 162 7.81 -20.51 1.71
C GLY A 162 6.63 -20.44 0.74
N ILE A 163 6.14 -19.24 0.44
CA ILE A 163 5.06 -19.00 -0.52
C ILE A 163 5.65 -19.09 -1.93
N PRO A 164 5.10 -19.92 -2.83
CA PRO A 164 5.52 -19.94 -4.23
C PRO A 164 5.46 -18.55 -4.85
N GLN A 165 6.59 -18.08 -5.39
CA GLN A 165 6.72 -16.75 -5.97
C GLN A 165 7.22 -16.86 -7.41
N ILE A 166 6.51 -16.21 -8.34
CA ILE A 166 6.93 -16.08 -9.74
C ILE A 166 7.23 -14.61 -9.98
N VAL A 167 8.42 -14.30 -10.51
CA VAL A 167 8.91 -12.94 -10.67
C VAL A 167 9.14 -12.61 -12.15
N ALA A 168 8.76 -11.40 -12.57
CA ALA A 168 9.04 -10.89 -13.92
C ALA A 168 9.44 -9.41 -13.86
N PRO A 169 10.31 -8.91 -14.77
CA PRO A 169 10.93 -7.59 -14.65
C PRO A 169 10.06 -6.45 -15.21
N GLY A 170 8.74 -6.48 -15.00
CA GLY A 170 7.85 -5.44 -15.52
C GLY A 170 8.15 -4.07 -14.92
N ALA A 171 8.15 -3.03 -15.78
CA ALA A 171 8.35 -1.63 -15.41
C ALA A 171 9.65 -1.32 -14.62
N ILE A 172 10.69 -2.15 -14.76
CA ILE A 172 11.98 -1.94 -14.09
C ILE A 172 12.82 -0.80 -14.71
N ASP A 173 12.39 -0.28 -15.86
CA ASP A 173 13.05 0.72 -16.68
C ASP A 173 12.71 2.18 -16.30
N MET A 174 11.86 2.38 -15.28
CA MET A 174 11.42 3.70 -14.83
C MET A 174 11.88 4.02 -13.41
N VAL A 175 12.15 5.31 -13.16
CA VAL A 175 12.39 5.89 -11.84
C VAL A 175 11.45 7.06 -11.67
N ASP A 176 10.60 6.98 -10.65
CA ASP A 176 9.62 8.01 -10.32
C ASP A 176 10.22 9.00 -9.33
N PHE A 177 9.73 10.23 -9.33
CA PHE A 177 10.00 11.20 -8.29
C PHE A 177 8.82 12.18 -8.17
N PRO A 178 8.68 12.86 -7.01
CA PRO A 178 7.57 13.78 -6.81
C PRO A 178 7.62 14.94 -7.80
N THR A 179 6.53 15.18 -8.52
CA THR A 179 6.44 16.21 -9.57
C THR A 179 6.59 17.64 -9.04
N TRP A 180 6.40 17.85 -7.74
CA TRP A 180 6.62 19.14 -7.07
C TRP A 180 8.07 19.36 -6.62
N GLN A 181 8.97 18.42 -6.88
CA GLN A 181 10.41 18.57 -6.65
C GLN A 181 11.16 18.70 -7.98
N ALA A 182 12.35 19.28 -7.92
CA ALA A 182 13.24 19.31 -9.09
C ALA A 182 13.69 17.88 -9.44
N VAL A 183 13.87 17.62 -10.73
CA VAL A 183 14.48 16.37 -11.20
C VAL A 183 15.88 16.23 -10.57
N PRO A 184 16.20 15.08 -9.95
CA PRO A 184 17.54 14.86 -9.40
C PRO A 184 18.62 15.06 -10.48
N SER A 185 19.67 15.82 -10.17
CA SER A 185 20.72 16.22 -11.14
C SER A 185 21.34 15.05 -11.90
N ARG A 186 21.52 13.90 -11.25
CA ARG A 186 22.00 12.65 -11.87
C ARG A 186 21.11 12.11 -13.01
N PHE A 187 19.88 12.59 -13.13
CA PHE A 187 18.91 12.23 -14.16
C PHE A 187 18.61 13.37 -15.14
N ALA A 188 19.30 14.52 -15.04
CA ALA A 188 19.00 15.71 -15.85
C ALA A 188 19.05 15.45 -17.37
N GLU A 189 19.96 14.58 -17.81
CA GLU A 189 20.16 14.22 -19.22
C GLU A 189 19.41 12.94 -19.64
N ARG A 190 18.52 12.41 -18.79
CA ARG A 190 17.76 11.19 -19.07
C ARG A 190 16.41 11.53 -19.70
N PRO A 191 15.84 10.63 -20.52
CA PRO A 191 14.46 10.80 -20.99
C PRO A 191 13.51 11.00 -19.80
N TYR A 192 12.63 11.99 -19.91
CA TYR A 192 11.64 12.35 -18.91
C TYR A 192 10.24 12.26 -19.54
N HIS A 193 9.30 11.68 -18.81
CA HIS A 193 7.90 11.54 -19.22
C HIS A 193 6.98 12.17 -18.17
#